data_AF-A0A950XB68-F1
#
_entry.id   AF-A0A950XB68-F1
#
_cell.length_a   1.000
_cell.length_b   1.000
_cell.length_c   1.000
_cell.angle_alpha   90.00
_cell.angle_beta   90.00
_cell.angle_gamma   90.00
#
_symmetry.space_group_name_H-M   'P 1'
#
loop_
_entity.id
_entity.type
_entity.pdbx_description
1 polymer ?
#
loop_
_entity_poly.entity_id
_entity_poly.type
_entity_poly.pdbx_seq_one_letter_code
_entity_poly.pdbx_strand_id
1 'polypeptide(L)'
;MPGMLSKSYKKLKALGAADLKSVAVGQTLLAMMQQGWDFLWNECRARTMRSDVAGKEYIAFAHGERVSRPINSRLYANAPSALALAEQFVKSPTSLAATEATGAAYTIALSVLAANDVHGVGRKASANFFEVLIGHMVAAAIGVNPRTKVKMPEDPKVLLPTDYVFDIGPNAPKIHLPIKTSTRERAVQAWVHQLVLERIFGADVYRGMLVVIGETKRDTRTDAVIEICIPNQLRLFQSRIVKLDRLYYLDPPAPYLALSTARPTPVDVRPFGDFFAELKRLIAP
;
A
#
# COMPACT_ATOMS: atom_id res chain seq x y z
N MET A 1 -1.33 14.21 -21.03
CA MET A 1 -1.59 13.24 -19.95
C MET A 1 -1.50 13.77 -18.51
N PRO A 2 -0.49 14.57 -18.08
CA PRO A 2 -0.39 15.05 -16.69
C PRO A 2 -1.63 15.81 -16.20
N GLY A 3 -2.25 16.60 -17.09
CA GLY A 3 -3.51 17.30 -16.80
C GLY A 3 -4.71 16.35 -16.59
N MET A 4 -4.75 15.21 -17.28
CA MET A 4 -5.82 14.21 -17.15
C MET A 4 -5.68 13.42 -15.84
N LEU A 5 -4.48 12.93 -15.52
CA LEU A 5 -4.21 12.27 -14.24
C LEU A 5 -4.48 13.22 -13.06
N SER A 6 -4.13 14.50 -13.19
CA SER A 6 -4.46 15.53 -12.19
C SER A 6 -5.97 15.72 -12.01
N LYS A 7 -6.75 15.77 -13.10
CA LYS A 7 -8.22 15.87 -13.05
C LYS A 7 -8.86 14.62 -12.43
N SER A 8 -8.45 13.42 -12.87
CA SER A 8 -8.92 12.15 -12.30
C SER A 8 -8.57 12.04 -10.82
N TYR A 9 -7.39 12.52 -10.43
CA TYR A 9 -6.96 12.51 -9.04
C TYR A 9 -7.77 13.49 -8.15
N LYS A 10 -8.10 14.69 -8.65
CA LYS A 10 -9.01 15.61 -7.95
C LYS A 10 -10.39 14.96 -7.76
N LYS A 11 -10.91 14.30 -8.79
CA LYS A 11 -12.17 13.53 -8.72
C LYS A 11 -12.06 12.40 -7.69
N LEU A 12 -10.99 11.63 -7.72
CA LEU A 12 -10.73 10.52 -6.80
C LEU A 12 -10.72 11.00 -5.34
N LYS A 13 -10.06 12.13 -5.05
CA LYS A 13 -10.06 12.73 -3.71
C LYS A 13 -11.44 13.17 -3.25
N ALA A 14 -12.21 13.82 -4.12
CA ALA A 14 -13.56 14.26 -3.79
C ALA A 14 -14.48 13.06 -3.48
N LEU A 15 -14.42 12.02 -4.31
CA LEU A 15 -15.16 10.78 -4.10
C LEU A 15 -14.73 10.06 -2.82
N GLY A 16 -13.42 9.91 -2.59
CA GLY A 16 -12.89 9.24 -1.42
C GLY A 16 -13.19 9.96 -0.10
N ALA A 17 -13.26 11.29 -0.12
CA ALA A 17 -13.67 12.08 1.04
C ALA A 17 -15.17 11.92 1.37
N ALA A 18 -16.01 11.66 0.36
CA ALA A 18 -17.44 11.44 0.54
C ALA A 18 -17.76 10.00 0.95
N ASP A 19 -17.24 9.02 0.21
CA ASP A 19 -17.48 7.59 0.46
C ASP A 19 -16.33 6.75 -0.13
N LEU A 20 -15.31 6.48 0.68
CA LEU A 20 -14.10 5.78 0.25
C LEU A 20 -14.37 4.37 -0.26
N LYS A 21 -15.37 3.65 0.30
CA LYS A 21 -15.76 2.30 -0.16
C LYS A 21 -16.65 2.29 -1.41
N SER A 22 -17.04 3.46 -1.95
CA SER A 22 -18.00 3.52 -3.06
C SER A 22 -17.45 2.89 -4.34
N VAL A 23 -18.35 2.32 -5.15
CA VAL A 23 -18.04 1.79 -6.50
C VAL A 23 -17.41 2.87 -7.39
N ALA A 24 -17.82 4.13 -7.23
CA ALA A 24 -17.28 5.25 -7.99
C ALA A 24 -15.78 5.51 -7.73
N VAL A 25 -15.30 5.28 -6.50
CA VAL A 25 -13.86 5.32 -6.18
C VAL A 25 -13.13 4.20 -6.93
N GLY A 26 -13.65 2.97 -6.85
CA GLY A 26 -13.10 1.81 -7.56
C GLY A 26 -13.00 2.02 -9.07
N GLN A 27 -14.07 2.49 -9.71
CA GLN A 27 -14.08 2.82 -11.14
C GLN A 27 -13.07 3.91 -11.50
N THR A 28 -12.89 4.91 -10.63
CA THR A 28 -11.91 5.98 -10.86
C THR A 28 -10.48 5.46 -10.73
N LEU A 29 -10.21 4.55 -9.79
CA LEU A 29 -8.91 3.88 -9.65
C LEU A 29 -8.57 3.06 -10.90
N LEU A 30 -9.53 2.28 -11.42
CA LEU A 30 -9.37 1.50 -12.65
C LEU A 30 -9.11 2.40 -13.87
N ALA A 31 -9.86 3.48 -14.02
CA ALA A 31 -9.66 4.42 -15.11
C ALA A 31 -8.28 5.09 -15.05
N MET A 32 -7.78 5.41 -13.84
CA MET A 32 -6.44 5.95 -13.68
C MET A 32 -5.35 4.91 -13.96
N MET A 33 -5.55 3.66 -13.51
CA MET A 33 -4.67 2.55 -13.83
C MET A 33 -4.56 2.37 -15.34
N GLN A 34 -5.68 2.25 -16.05
CA GLN A 34 -5.72 2.06 -17.49
C GLN A 34 -5.00 3.19 -18.23
N GLN A 35 -5.26 4.45 -17.87
CA GLN A 35 -4.56 5.61 -18.45
C GLN A 35 -3.04 5.55 -18.22
N GLY A 36 -2.60 5.23 -17.00
CA GLY A 36 -1.18 5.10 -16.69
C GLY A 36 -0.54 3.92 -17.42
N TRP A 37 -1.26 2.80 -17.50
CA TRP A 37 -0.80 1.60 -18.19
C TRP A 37 -0.65 1.84 -19.70
N ASP A 38 -1.68 2.38 -20.36
CA ASP A 38 -1.66 2.68 -21.80
C ASP A 38 -0.52 3.62 -22.16
N PHE A 39 -0.28 4.63 -21.33
CA PHE A 39 0.85 5.53 -21.51
C PHE A 39 2.21 4.82 -21.46
N LEU A 40 2.41 4.02 -20.43
CA LEU A 40 3.69 3.36 -20.19
C LEU A 40 4.01 2.39 -21.33
N TRP A 41 3.01 1.70 -21.87
CA TRP A 41 3.23 0.71 -22.92
C TRP A 41 3.19 1.28 -24.34
N ASN A 42 2.42 2.34 -24.60
CA ASN A 42 2.28 2.91 -25.94
C ASN A 42 3.21 4.10 -26.20
N GLU A 43 3.58 4.86 -25.17
CA GLU A 43 4.36 6.09 -25.31
C GLU A 43 5.75 6.01 -24.65
N CYS A 44 6.00 5.06 -23.74
CA CYS A 44 7.29 4.91 -23.08
C CYS A 44 8.08 3.69 -23.61
N ARG A 45 9.41 3.75 -23.45
CA ARG A 45 10.29 2.61 -23.69
C ARG A 45 10.46 1.80 -22.42
N ALA A 46 9.95 0.57 -22.40
CA ALA A 46 10.28 -0.40 -21.37
C ALA A 46 11.76 -0.82 -21.48
N ARG A 47 12.46 -0.91 -20.35
CA ARG A 47 13.83 -1.42 -20.28
C ARG A 47 13.98 -2.36 -19.09
N THR A 48 14.66 -3.49 -19.31
CA THR A 48 15.10 -4.37 -18.24
C THR A 48 16.12 -3.65 -17.37
N MET A 49 16.01 -3.83 -16.06
CA MET A 49 16.93 -3.29 -15.08
C MET A 49 17.84 -4.38 -14.53
N ARG A 50 19.10 -4.04 -14.29
CA ARG A 50 19.98 -4.91 -13.50
C ARG A 50 19.39 -5.03 -12.09
N SER A 51 19.22 -6.25 -11.61
CA SER A 51 18.74 -6.53 -10.26
C SER A 51 19.87 -7.08 -9.40
N ASP A 52 20.14 -6.42 -8.28
CA ASP A 52 20.99 -6.96 -7.20
C ASP A 52 20.11 -7.56 -6.08
N VAL A 53 18.82 -7.80 -6.35
CA VAL A 53 17.85 -8.40 -5.44
C VAL A 53 17.62 -9.85 -5.86
N ALA A 54 17.99 -10.79 -5.00
CA ALA A 54 17.94 -12.22 -5.30
C ALA A 54 16.52 -12.67 -5.69
N GLY A 55 16.41 -13.37 -6.82
CA GLY A 55 15.15 -13.97 -7.28
C GLY A 55 14.11 -12.99 -7.83
N LYS A 56 14.43 -11.69 -7.94
CA LYS A 56 13.53 -10.68 -8.48
C LYS A 56 14.13 -10.01 -9.72
N GLU A 57 13.28 -9.80 -10.71
CA GLU A 57 13.60 -9.12 -11.95
C GLU A 57 12.78 -7.84 -12.04
N TYR A 58 13.38 -6.80 -12.61
CA TYR A 58 12.77 -5.48 -12.65
C TYR A 58 12.80 -4.89 -14.05
N ILE A 59 11.74 -4.17 -14.37
CA ILE A 59 11.67 -3.28 -15.52
C ILE A 59 11.53 -1.83 -15.03
N ALA A 60 11.85 -0.88 -15.90
CA ALA A 60 11.45 0.51 -15.75
C ALA A 60 11.00 1.06 -17.10
N PHE A 61 10.17 2.10 -17.07
CA PHE A 61 9.75 2.82 -18.27
C PHE A 61 10.54 4.11 -18.39
N ALA A 62 10.97 4.44 -19.61
CA ALA A 62 11.66 5.68 -19.92
C ALA A 62 10.85 6.52 -20.91
N HIS A 63 10.75 7.82 -20.65
CA HIS A 63 10.12 8.80 -21.53
C HIS A 63 10.98 10.07 -21.53
N GLY A 64 11.71 10.31 -22.63
CA GLY A 64 12.81 11.27 -22.65
C GLY A 64 13.91 10.89 -21.65
N GLU A 65 14.38 11.85 -20.86
CA GLU A 65 15.42 11.64 -19.84
C GLU A 65 14.88 11.05 -18.53
N ARG A 66 13.56 10.97 -18.38
CA ARG A 66 12.94 10.51 -17.15
C ARG A 66 12.69 9.01 -17.20
N VAL A 67 12.95 8.37 -16.06
CA VAL A 67 12.81 6.94 -15.88
C VAL A 67 11.95 6.69 -14.65
N SER A 68 11.01 5.76 -14.75
CA SER A 68 10.17 5.36 -13.63
C SER A 68 10.98 4.70 -12.52
N ARG A 69 10.36 4.54 -11.36
CA ARG A 69 10.83 3.55 -10.37
C ARG A 69 10.92 2.14 -10.99
N PRO A 70 11.75 1.26 -10.41
CA PRO A 70 11.75 -0.16 -10.76
C PRO A 70 10.40 -0.81 -10.46
N ILE A 71 9.99 -1.73 -11.33
CA ILE A 71 8.74 -2.50 -11.24
C ILE A 71 9.10 -3.97 -11.33
N ASN A 72 8.71 -4.76 -10.33
CA ASN A 72 8.93 -6.21 -10.30
C ASN A 72 8.11 -6.86 -11.41
N SER A 73 8.79 -7.45 -12.40
CA SER A 73 8.17 -7.98 -13.61
C SER A 73 7.23 -9.15 -13.33
N ARG A 74 7.44 -9.90 -12.23
CA ARG A 74 6.60 -11.05 -11.86
C ARG A 74 5.27 -10.64 -11.23
N LEU A 75 5.19 -9.45 -10.64
CA LEU A 75 3.99 -8.93 -9.99
C LEU A 75 3.17 -8.00 -10.91
N TYR A 76 3.82 -7.41 -11.90
CA TYR A 76 3.20 -6.45 -12.81
C TYR A 76 2.60 -7.16 -14.01
N ALA A 77 1.27 -7.25 -14.05
CA ALA A 77 0.57 -7.94 -15.12
C ALA A 77 0.63 -7.14 -16.44
N ASN A 78 0.76 -7.87 -17.56
CA ASN A 78 0.66 -7.31 -18.90
C ASN A 78 -0.79 -7.39 -19.42
N ALA A 79 -1.14 -6.59 -20.42
CA ALA A 79 -2.44 -6.68 -21.09
C ALA A 79 -2.55 -7.96 -21.95
N PRO A 80 -3.77 -8.51 -22.13
CA PRO A 80 -5.06 -8.02 -21.62
C PRO A 80 -5.37 -8.46 -20.17
N SER A 81 -4.57 -9.35 -19.58
CA SER A 81 -4.82 -9.89 -18.23
C SER A 81 -4.83 -8.85 -17.10
N ALA A 82 -4.09 -7.74 -17.27
CA ALA A 82 -3.96 -6.69 -16.25
C ALA A 82 -5.31 -6.01 -15.91
N LEU A 83 -6.12 -5.69 -16.91
CA LEU A 83 -7.38 -4.96 -16.68
C LEU A 83 -8.43 -5.89 -16.04
N ALA A 84 -8.61 -7.09 -16.56
CA ALA A 84 -9.57 -8.05 -16.02
C ALA A 84 -9.26 -8.41 -14.56
N LEU A 85 -7.98 -8.64 -14.24
CA LEU A 85 -7.54 -8.91 -12.87
C LEU A 85 -7.80 -7.71 -11.95
N ALA A 86 -7.51 -6.49 -12.41
CA ALA A 86 -7.76 -5.28 -11.64
C ALA A 86 -9.25 -5.03 -11.41
N GLU A 87 -10.10 -5.24 -12.42
CA GLU A 87 -11.55 -5.13 -12.31
C GLU A 87 -12.12 -6.12 -11.30
N GLN A 88 -11.69 -7.38 -11.37
CA GLN A 88 -12.10 -8.39 -10.40
C GLN A 88 -11.63 -8.02 -8.98
N PHE A 89 -10.40 -7.54 -8.84
CA PHE A 89 -9.85 -7.11 -7.56
C PHE A 89 -10.66 -5.96 -6.95
N VAL A 90 -10.96 -4.91 -7.73
CA VAL A 90 -11.73 -3.76 -7.25
C VAL A 90 -13.18 -4.16 -6.90
N LYS A 91 -13.78 -5.08 -7.65
CA LYS A 91 -15.16 -5.52 -7.43
C LYS A 91 -15.31 -6.51 -6.26
N SER A 92 -14.40 -7.46 -6.15
CA SER A 92 -14.50 -8.56 -5.19
C SER A 92 -13.11 -9.13 -4.88
N PRO A 93 -12.30 -8.43 -4.05
CA PRO A 93 -10.93 -8.85 -3.78
C PRO A 93 -10.84 -10.18 -3.02
N THR A 94 -11.89 -10.54 -2.27
CA THR A 94 -12.00 -11.82 -1.55
C THR A 94 -12.30 -13.02 -2.46
N SER A 95 -12.66 -12.78 -3.74
CA SER A 95 -12.86 -13.84 -4.73
C SER A 95 -11.57 -14.30 -5.41
N LEU A 96 -10.48 -13.53 -5.25
CA LEU A 96 -9.18 -13.81 -5.85
C LEU A 96 -8.30 -14.62 -4.89
N ALA A 97 -7.37 -15.40 -5.44
CA ALA A 97 -6.28 -15.93 -4.64
C ALA A 97 -5.42 -14.77 -4.08
N ALA A 98 -4.82 -14.95 -2.91
CA ALA A 98 -4.02 -13.89 -2.27
C ALA A 98 -2.86 -13.40 -3.16
N THR A 99 -2.26 -14.28 -3.95
CA THR A 99 -1.21 -13.92 -4.92
C THR A 99 -1.75 -13.03 -6.04
N GLU A 100 -2.95 -13.33 -6.54
CA GLU A 100 -3.62 -12.56 -7.59
C GLU A 100 -4.07 -11.20 -7.08
N ALA A 101 -4.67 -11.15 -5.89
CA ALA A 101 -5.05 -9.89 -5.23
C ALA A 101 -3.82 -8.99 -4.99
N THR A 102 -2.69 -9.57 -4.60
CA THR A 102 -1.41 -8.83 -4.46
C THR A 102 -0.93 -8.29 -5.81
N GLY A 103 -0.91 -9.12 -6.85
CA GLY A 103 -0.52 -8.73 -8.20
C GLY A 103 -1.44 -7.65 -8.80
N ALA A 104 -2.74 -7.74 -8.54
CA ALA A 104 -3.72 -6.73 -8.96
C ALA A 104 -3.45 -5.38 -8.29
N ALA A 105 -3.30 -5.36 -6.96
CA ALA A 105 -2.97 -4.15 -6.21
C ALA A 105 -1.62 -3.55 -6.68
N TYR A 106 -0.62 -4.40 -6.92
CA TYR A 106 0.69 -3.99 -7.43
C TYR A 106 0.57 -3.36 -8.81
N THR A 107 -0.16 -4.01 -9.72
CA THR A 107 -0.39 -3.51 -11.08
C THR A 107 -1.09 -2.15 -11.07
N ILE A 108 -2.20 -2.02 -10.33
CA ILE A 108 -2.94 -0.75 -10.20
C ILE A 108 -2.04 0.36 -9.65
N ALA A 109 -1.29 0.08 -8.59
CA ALA A 109 -0.39 1.06 -8.00
C ALA A 109 0.71 1.47 -8.99
N LEU A 110 1.44 0.50 -9.55
CA LEU A 110 2.64 0.79 -10.32
C LEU A 110 2.34 1.40 -11.69
N SER A 111 1.19 1.12 -12.32
CA SER A 111 0.79 1.81 -13.57
C SER A 111 0.63 3.32 -13.38
N VAL A 112 0.04 3.76 -12.26
CA VAL A 112 -0.11 5.19 -11.98
C VAL A 112 1.19 5.80 -11.45
N LEU A 113 1.88 5.10 -10.56
CA LEU A 113 3.08 5.61 -9.91
C LEU A 113 4.24 5.76 -10.90
N ALA A 114 4.42 4.80 -11.82
CA ALA A 114 5.46 4.88 -12.84
C ALA A 114 5.15 5.98 -13.87
N ALA A 115 3.89 6.14 -14.29
CA ALA A 115 3.48 7.23 -15.17
C ALA A 115 3.74 8.62 -14.53
N ASN A 116 3.46 8.75 -13.24
CA ASN A 116 3.80 9.95 -12.47
C ASN A 116 5.31 10.21 -12.46
N ASP A 117 6.13 9.18 -12.24
CA ASP A 117 7.59 9.33 -12.18
C ASP A 117 8.17 9.84 -13.52
N VAL A 118 7.75 9.27 -14.65
CA VAL A 118 8.25 9.70 -15.97
C VAL A 118 7.69 11.06 -16.41
N HIS A 119 6.52 11.45 -15.91
CA HIS A 119 6.02 12.82 -16.03
C HIS A 119 6.57 13.78 -14.98
N GLY A 120 7.43 13.31 -14.06
CA GLY A 120 7.99 14.06 -12.93
C GLY A 120 6.93 14.74 -12.08
N VAL A 121 5.78 14.10 -11.94
CA VAL A 121 4.78 14.44 -10.94
C VAL A 121 5.38 14.11 -9.57
N GLY A 122 5.25 15.03 -8.61
CA GLY A 122 5.90 14.90 -7.31
C GLY A 122 5.49 13.63 -6.53
N ARG A 123 6.43 13.10 -5.74
CA ARG A 123 6.27 11.86 -4.93
C ARG A 123 5.00 11.83 -4.05
N LYS A 124 4.53 13.01 -3.62
CA LYS A 124 3.31 13.16 -2.82
C LYS A 124 2.05 12.70 -3.56
N ALA A 125 1.96 12.92 -4.87
CA ALA A 125 0.81 12.46 -5.66
C ALA A 125 0.74 10.93 -5.68
N SER A 126 1.87 10.28 -5.94
CA SER A 126 2.03 8.83 -5.88
C SER A 126 1.69 8.23 -4.50
N ALA A 127 2.17 8.86 -3.43
CA ALA A 127 1.87 8.41 -2.07
C ALA A 127 0.36 8.50 -1.74
N ASN A 128 -0.27 9.63 -2.04
CA ASN A 128 -1.69 9.82 -1.78
C ASN A 128 -2.57 8.93 -2.68
N PHE A 129 -2.18 8.67 -3.94
CA PHE A 129 -2.90 7.72 -4.78
C PHE A 129 -2.86 6.33 -4.17
N PHE A 130 -1.68 5.90 -3.70
CA PHE A 130 -1.51 4.61 -3.06
C PHE A 130 -2.32 4.50 -1.76
N GLU A 131 -2.35 5.56 -0.95
CA GLU A 131 -3.18 5.66 0.24
C GLU A 131 -4.67 5.45 -0.09
N VAL A 132 -5.19 6.17 -1.09
CA VAL A 132 -6.60 6.02 -1.51
C VAL A 132 -6.87 4.63 -2.09
N LEU A 133 -5.97 4.05 -2.87
CA LEU A 133 -6.10 2.69 -3.39
C LEU A 133 -6.27 1.68 -2.24
N ILE A 134 -5.32 1.62 -1.32
CA ILE A 134 -5.35 0.66 -0.21
C ILE A 134 -6.53 0.95 0.71
N GLY A 135 -6.78 2.22 1.02
CA GLY A 135 -7.92 2.65 1.82
C GLY A 135 -9.25 2.21 1.22
N HIS A 136 -9.46 2.40 -0.09
CA HIS A 136 -10.65 1.93 -0.81
C HIS A 136 -10.80 0.42 -0.71
N MET A 137 -9.74 -0.35 -0.99
CA MET A 137 -9.81 -1.80 -1.00
C MET A 137 -10.15 -2.36 0.39
N VAL A 138 -9.56 -1.80 1.44
CA VAL A 138 -9.89 -2.20 2.82
C VAL A 138 -11.31 -1.76 3.18
N ALA A 139 -11.70 -0.52 2.87
CA ALA A 139 -13.03 0.01 3.17
C ALA A 139 -14.16 -0.79 2.49
N ALA A 140 -13.97 -1.14 1.22
CA ALA A 140 -14.90 -1.94 0.45
C ALA A 140 -14.99 -3.38 0.99
N ALA A 141 -13.86 -3.99 1.36
CA ALA A 141 -13.84 -5.36 1.88
C ALA A 141 -14.51 -5.48 3.25
N ILE A 142 -14.32 -4.51 4.15
CA ILE A 142 -14.95 -4.52 5.49
C ILE A 142 -16.34 -3.89 5.50
N GLY A 143 -16.72 -3.13 4.47
CA GLY A 143 -18.00 -2.42 4.39
C GLY A 143 -18.08 -1.11 5.19
N VAL A 144 -16.94 -0.56 5.66
CA VAL A 144 -16.87 0.61 6.55
C VAL A 144 -15.91 1.65 6.00
N ASN A 145 -16.30 2.92 6.04
CA ASN A 145 -15.40 4.03 5.70
C ASN A 145 -14.44 4.33 6.86
N PRO A 146 -13.17 4.65 6.58
CA PRO A 146 -12.25 5.04 7.62
C PRO A 146 -12.47 6.49 8.04
N ARG A 147 -11.94 6.83 9.21
CA ARG A 147 -11.65 8.19 9.64
C ARG A 147 -10.13 8.41 9.61
N THR A 148 -9.72 9.67 9.45
CA THR A 148 -8.30 10.09 9.49
C THR A 148 -7.92 10.79 10.78
N LYS A 149 -8.86 10.85 11.74
CA LYS A 149 -8.67 11.49 13.04
C LYS A 149 -9.37 10.68 14.11
N VAL A 150 -8.72 10.56 15.26
CA VAL A 150 -9.29 9.93 16.46
C VAL A 150 -9.56 11.01 17.49
N LYS A 151 -10.74 11.00 18.10
CA LYS A 151 -11.12 11.92 19.18
C LYS A 151 -10.49 11.46 20.49
N MET A 152 -9.93 12.39 21.26
CA MET A 152 -9.39 12.07 22.59
C MET A 152 -10.53 11.86 23.59
N PRO A 153 -10.46 10.82 24.46
CA PRO A 153 -11.47 10.59 25.49
C PRO A 153 -11.63 11.75 26.48
N GLU A 154 -10.52 12.40 26.85
CA GLU A 154 -10.46 13.48 27.83
C GLU A 154 -10.99 14.83 27.30
N ASP A 155 -10.84 15.08 26.01
CA ASP A 155 -11.39 16.25 25.33
C ASP A 155 -11.75 15.90 23.87
N PRO A 156 -13.05 15.74 23.55
CA PRO A 156 -13.51 15.44 22.19
C PRO A 156 -13.17 16.50 21.13
N LYS A 157 -12.74 17.71 21.52
CA LYS A 157 -12.26 18.75 20.62
C LYS A 157 -10.82 18.50 20.16
N VAL A 158 -10.04 17.73 20.94
CA VAL A 158 -8.69 17.33 20.57
C VAL A 158 -8.76 16.13 19.64
N LEU A 159 -8.13 16.27 18.47
CA LEU A 159 -8.12 15.25 17.42
C LEU A 159 -6.69 14.81 17.16
N LEU A 160 -6.41 13.53 17.38
CA LEU A 160 -5.15 12.90 16.95
C LEU A 160 -5.25 12.58 15.45
N PRO A 161 -4.44 13.21 14.59
CA PRO A 161 -4.37 12.84 13.18
C PRO A 161 -3.75 11.45 13.04
N THR A 162 -4.35 10.63 12.19
CA THR A 162 -3.90 9.27 11.86
C THR A 162 -3.95 9.10 10.33
N ASP A 163 -3.41 8.00 9.82
CA ASP A 163 -3.61 7.61 8.40
C ASP A 163 -5.09 7.17 8.24
N TYR A 164 -5.39 5.87 8.20
CA TYR A 164 -6.78 5.40 8.28
C TYR A 164 -7.06 4.64 9.56
N VAL A 165 -8.24 4.90 10.14
CA VAL A 165 -8.81 4.14 11.24
C VAL A 165 -10.18 3.64 10.84
N PHE A 166 -10.40 2.33 10.89
CA PHE A 166 -11.69 1.71 10.62
C PHE A 166 -12.33 1.26 11.92
N ASP A 167 -13.56 1.71 12.15
CA ASP A 167 -14.35 1.34 13.32
C ASP A 167 -15.36 0.27 12.93
N ILE A 168 -15.03 -0.99 13.19
CA ILE A 168 -15.81 -2.15 12.73
C ILE A 168 -17.09 -2.35 13.56
N GLY A 169 -17.12 -1.80 14.78
CA GLY A 169 -18.25 -1.91 15.70
C GLY A 169 -17.81 -2.08 17.16
N PRO A 170 -18.75 -2.05 18.11
CA PRO A 170 -18.47 -1.97 19.55
C PRO A 170 -17.74 -3.17 20.15
N ASN A 171 -17.80 -4.34 19.49
CA ASN A 171 -17.21 -5.58 20.00
C ASN A 171 -15.99 -6.02 19.19
N ALA A 172 -15.51 -5.23 18.23
CA ALA A 172 -14.37 -5.58 17.39
C ALA A 172 -13.25 -4.56 17.57
N PRO A 173 -11.97 -4.99 17.49
CA PRO A 173 -10.85 -4.07 17.50
C PRO A 173 -10.94 -3.13 16.29
N LYS A 174 -10.68 -1.84 16.50
CA LYS A 174 -10.57 -0.87 15.40
C LYS A 174 -9.30 -1.14 14.62
N ILE A 175 -9.33 -1.02 13.29
CA ILE A 175 -8.11 -1.17 12.49
C ILE A 175 -7.41 0.18 12.38
N HIS A 176 -6.14 0.26 12.78
CA HIS A 176 -5.26 1.37 12.44
C HIS A 176 -4.39 0.95 11.25
N LEU A 177 -4.57 1.61 10.10
CA LEU A 177 -3.96 1.22 8.83
C LEU A 177 -2.98 2.29 8.30
N PRO A 178 -1.73 2.32 8.79
CA PRO A 178 -0.69 3.11 8.15
C PRO A 178 -0.39 2.63 6.74
N ILE A 179 -0.26 3.55 5.77
CA ILE A 179 0.01 3.21 4.37
C ILE A 179 1.24 3.98 3.88
N LYS A 180 2.22 3.29 3.29
CA LYS A 180 3.46 3.90 2.80
C LYS A 180 3.89 3.30 1.47
N THR A 181 4.48 4.10 0.58
CA THR A 181 5.07 3.54 -0.64
C THR A 181 6.34 2.73 -0.33
N SER A 182 7.13 3.17 0.64
CA SER A 182 8.29 2.47 1.22
C SER A 182 8.47 2.96 2.66
N THR A 183 9.02 2.17 3.57
CA THR A 183 9.09 2.56 4.99
C THR A 183 10.20 3.56 5.28
N ARG A 184 11.45 3.28 4.84
CA ARG A 184 12.63 4.12 5.11
C ARG A 184 12.73 4.54 6.58
N GLU A 185 13.21 5.74 6.86
CA GLU A 185 13.25 6.32 8.21
C GLU A 185 11.87 6.50 8.85
N ARG A 186 10.81 6.56 8.05
CA ARG A 186 9.43 6.78 8.51
C ARG A 186 8.72 5.51 8.95
N ALA A 187 9.39 4.35 8.96
CA ALA A 187 8.86 3.10 9.50
C ALA A 187 8.33 3.29 10.93
N VAL A 188 9.12 3.95 11.78
CA VAL A 188 8.85 4.14 13.21
C VAL A 188 7.51 4.84 13.49
N GLN A 189 7.04 5.69 12.57
CA GLN A 189 5.79 6.44 12.73
C GLN A 189 4.58 5.50 12.92
N ALA A 190 4.56 4.36 12.23
CA ALA A 190 3.47 3.39 12.34
C ALA A 190 3.39 2.79 13.76
N TRP A 191 4.53 2.45 14.35
CA TRP A 191 4.63 1.95 15.72
C TRP A 191 4.34 3.04 16.75
N VAL A 192 4.83 4.26 16.56
CA VAL A 192 4.58 5.36 17.51
C VAL A 192 3.09 5.70 17.54
N HIS A 193 2.42 5.80 16.39
CA HIS A 193 0.98 6.02 16.35
C HIS A 193 0.19 4.89 17.03
N GLN A 194 0.57 3.63 16.78
CA GLN A 194 -0.06 2.49 17.46
C GLN A 194 0.15 2.54 18.97
N LEU A 195 1.36 2.87 19.43
CA LEU A 195 1.65 3.01 20.86
C LEU A 195 0.79 4.09 21.50
N VAL A 196 0.65 5.25 20.85
CA VAL A 196 -0.21 6.34 21.34
C VAL A 196 -1.66 5.86 21.46
N LEU A 197 -2.17 5.14 20.45
CA LEU A 197 -3.53 4.59 20.50
C LEU A 197 -3.70 3.58 21.65
N GLU A 198 -2.76 2.66 21.86
CA GLU A 198 -2.84 1.70 22.96
C GLU A 198 -2.73 2.37 24.34
N ARG A 199 -1.92 3.43 24.47
CA ARG A 199 -1.77 4.16 25.73
C ARG A 199 -3.01 4.95 26.12
N ILE A 200 -3.74 5.48 25.13
CA ILE A 200 -4.94 6.29 25.36
C ILE A 200 -6.18 5.41 25.53
N PHE A 201 -6.33 4.40 24.68
CA PHE A 201 -7.58 3.62 24.60
C PHE A 201 -7.49 2.23 25.25
N GLY A 202 -6.30 1.77 25.61
CA GLY A 202 -6.05 0.43 26.12
C GLY A 202 -5.48 -0.51 25.04
N ALA A 203 -4.83 -1.57 25.51
CA ALA A 203 -4.35 -2.65 24.66
C ALA A 203 -5.52 -3.31 23.91
N ASP A 204 -5.25 -3.80 22.69
CA ASP A 204 -6.19 -4.55 21.85
C ASP A 204 -7.44 -3.78 21.35
N VAL A 205 -7.64 -2.52 21.74
CA VAL A 205 -8.72 -1.67 21.17
C VAL A 205 -8.44 -1.29 19.72
N TYR A 206 -7.16 -1.12 19.37
CA TYR A 206 -6.70 -0.86 18.00
C TYR A 206 -5.77 -1.97 17.54
N ARG A 207 -6.02 -2.50 16.36
CA ARG A 207 -5.14 -3.44 15.66
C ARG A 207 -4.37 -2.71 14.58
N GLY A 208 -3.06 -2.52 14.82
CA GLY A 208 -2.18 -1.85 13.87
C GLY A 208 -1.79 -2.76 12.70
N MET A 209 -2.02 -2.31 11.47
CA MET A 209 -1.66 -3.02 10.24
C MET A 209 -0.98 -2.08 9.26
N LEU A 210 0.31 -2.30 8.98
CA LEU A 210 1.07 -1.46 8.05
C LEU A 210 0.97 -2.03 6.64
N VAL A 211 0.66 -1.21 5.63
CA VAL A 211 0.69 -1.60 4.21
C VAL A 211 1.76 -0.83 3.46
N VAL A 212 2.62 -1.56 2.73
CA VAL A 212 3.75 -1.01 2.00
C VAL A 212 3.78 -1.53 0.56
N ILE A 213 4.25 -0.74 -0.42
CA ILE A 213 4.50 -1.29 -1.76
C ILE A 213 5.71 -2.21 -1.71
N GLY A 214 6.89 -1.69 -1.37
CA GLY A 214 8.14 -2.43 -1.33
C GLY A 214 9.29 -1.57 -0.82
N GLU A 215 10.46 -2.17 -0.62
CA GLU A 215 11.67 -1.46 -0.18
C GLU A 215 12.69 -1.21 -1.30
N THR A 216 12.25 -1.39 -2.54
CA THR A 216 13.08 -1.25 -3.73
C THR A 216 13.56 0.19 -3.94
N LYS A 217 14.79 0.32 -4.42
CA LYS A 217 15.41 1.58 -4.84
C LYS A 217 16.21 1.32 -6.11
N ARG A 218 16.21 2.28 -7.03
CA ARG A 218 17.22 2.37 -8.08
C ARG A 218 18.48 3.04 -7.52
N ASP A 219 19.60 2.33 -7.52
CA ASP A 219 20.91 2.92 -7.25
C ASP A 219 21.33 3.73 -8.48
N THR A 220 21.49 5.04 -8.30
CA THR A 220 21.84 5.97 -9.38
C THR A 220 23.29 5.82 -9.83
N ARG A 221 24.16 5.17 -9.05
CA ARG A 221 25.57 4.97 -9.40
C ARG A 221 25.78 3.76 -10.31
N THR A 222 25.09 2.67 -10.03
CA THR A 222 25.25 1.38 -10.71
C THR A 222 24.13 1.08 -11.71
N ASP A 223 23.08 1.91 -11.72
CA ASP A 223 21.81 1.66 -12.38
C ASP A 223 21.14 0.33 -11.98
N ALA A 224 21.51 -0.24 -10.84
CA ALA A 224 20.97 -1.48 -10.32
C ALA A 224 19.77 -1.24 -9.39
N VAL A 225 18.88 -2.23 -9.31
CA VAL A 225 17.81 -2.27 -8.32
C VAL A 225 18.32 -2.95 -7.06
N ILE A 226 18.15 -2.29 -5.91
CA ILE A 226 18.48 -2.79 -4.58
C ILE A 226 17.24 -2.69 -3.68
N GLU A 227 17.23 -3.43 -2.57
CA GLU A 227 16.24 -3.27 -1.49
C GLU A 227 16.90 -2.65 -0.26
N ILE A 228 16.27 -1.64 0.33
CA ILE A 228 16.78 -1.00 1.56
C ILE A 228 15.96 -1.48 2.73
N CYS A 229 16.48 -2.53 3.37
CA CYS A 229 15.82 -3.22 4.47
C CYS A 229 16.52 -2.92 5.81
N ILE A 230 15.71 -2.80 6.86
CA ILE A 230 16.13 -2.57 8.25
C ILE A 230 15.52 -3.63 9.19
N PRO A 231 15.72 -4.94 8.95
CA PRO A 231 14.99 -6.02 9.63
C PRO A 231 15.17 -6.02 11.15
N ASN A 232 16.41 -5.75 11.62
CA ASN A 232 16.70 -5.64 13.04
C ASN A 232 15.96 -4.48 13.70
N GLN A 233 15.76 -3.38 12.97
CA GLN A 233 15.03 -2.22 13.46
C GLN A 233 13.52 -2.51 13.57
N LEU A 234 12.93 -3.19 12.57
CA LEU A 234 11.53 -3.62 12.66
C LEU A 234 11.30 -4.57 13.85
N ARG A 235 12.23 -5.51 14.09
CA ARG A 235 12.18 -6.40 15.25
C ARG A 235 12.30 -5.63 16.57
N LEU A 236 13.16 -4.60 16.62
CA LEU A 236 13.27 -3.74 17.79
C LEU A 236 11.95 -3.01 18.05
N PHE A 237 11.34 -2.44 17.02
CA PHE A 237 10.04 -1.76 17.15
C PHE A 237 8.95 -2.70 17.66
N GLN A 238 8.84 -3.89 17.05
CA GLN A 238 7.85 -4.91 17.43
C GLN A 238 8.03 -5.43 18.87
N SER A 239 9.26 -5.48 19.37
CA SER A 239 9.58 -6.01 20.72
C SER A 239 9.63 -4.94 21.81
N ARG A 240 9.92 -3.68 21.48
CA ARG A 240 10.21 -2.62 22.47
C ARG A 240 9.29 -1.41 22.41
N ILE A 241 8.63 -1.14 21.29
CA ILE A 241 7.69 -0.01 21.16
C ILE A 241 6.27 -0.51 21.38
N VAL A 242 5.76 -1.28 20.42
CA VAL A 242 4.40 -1.82 20.41
C VAL A 242 4.31 -2.92 19.36
N LYS A 243 3.30 -3.80 19.44
CA LYS A 243 3.09 -4.81 18.40
C LYS A 243 2.13 -4.28 17.35
N LEU A 244 2.57 -4.26 16.09
CA LEU A 244 1.62 -4.27 14.96
C LEU A 244 1.17 -5.71 14.72
N ASP A 245 -0.10 -5.92 14.40
CA ASP A 245 -0.62 -7.26 14.13
C ASP A 245 -0.05 -7.79 12.81
N ARG A 246 -0.01 -6.96 11.77
CA ARG A 246 0.43 -7.35 10.42
C ARG A 246 1.23 -6.25 9.73
N LEU A 247 2.21 -6.68 8.95
CA LEU A 247 2.91 -5.86 7.97
C LEU A 247 2.68 -6.45 6.58
N TYR A 248 1.87 -5.79 5.77
CA TYR A 248 1.60 -6.19 4.41
C TYR A 248 2.50 -5.47 3.42
N TYR A 249 3.00 -6.22 2.44
CA TYR A 249 3.77 -5.68 1.32
C TYR A 249 3.13 -6.11 0.00
N LEU A 250 3.20 -5.24 -1.02
CA LEU A 250 2.88 -5.67 -2.37
C LEU A 250 4.04 -6.45 -3.02
N ASP A 251 5.27 -6.03 -2.76
CA ASP A 251 6.53 -6.65 -3.16
C ASP A 251 7.39 -6.89 -1.89
N PRO A 252 7.08 -7.93 -1.10
CA PRO A 252 7.75 -8.18 0.18
C PRO A 252 9.25 -8.49 -0.03
N PRO A 253 10.16 -7.83 0.71
CA PRO A 253 11.58 -8.16 0.65
C PRO A 253 11.85 -9.45 1.44
N ALA A 254 12.72 -10.32 0.92
CA ALA A 254 13.02 -11.60 1.53
C ALA A 254 13.52 -11.49 2.99
N PRO A 255 14.39 -10.51 3.35
CA PRO A 255 14.79 -10.30 4.75
C PRO A 255 13.63 -10.01 5.72
N TYR A 256 12.52 -9.43 5.24
CA TYR A 256 11.36 -9.17 6.08
C TYR A 256 10.44 -10.39 6.19
N LEU A 257 10.27 -11.17 5.11
CA LEU A 257 9.54 -12.43 5.19
C LEU A 257 10.16 -13.39 6.22
N ALA A 258 11.50 -13.41 6.30
CA ALA A 258 12.23 -14.20 7.30
C ALA A 258 11.98 -13.76 8.76
N LEU A 259 11.41 -12.57 9.01
CA LEU A 259 11.08 -12.12 10.37
C LEU A 259 9.87 -12.84 10.95
N SER A 260 9.00 -13.43 10.11
CA SER A 260 7.79 -14.13 10.56
C SER A 260 8.10 -15.36 11.43
N THR A 261 9.23 -16.00 11.19
CA THR A 261 9.72 -17.16 11.95
C THR A 261 10.86 -16.81 12.90
N ALA A 262 11.28 -15.54 12.94
CA ALA A 262 12.41 -15.12 13.76
C ALA A 262 12.07 -15.11 15.24
N ARG A 263 12.93 -15.72 16.06
CA ARG A 263 12.84 -15.68 17.52
C ARG A 263 13.68 -14.53 18.11
N PRO A 264 13.34 -14.01 19.30
CA PRO A 264 12.19 -14.36 20.15
C PRO A 264 10.89 -13.63 19.76
N THR A 265 10.98 -12.52 19.02
CA THR A 265 9.81 -11.70 18.64
C THR A 265 9.61 -11.77 17.13
N PRO A 266 8.65 -12.58 16.65
CA PRO A 266 8.33 -12.60 15.23
C PRO A 266 7.68 -11.28 14.81
N VAL A 267 7.94 -10.87 13.57
CA VAL A 267 7.22 -9.79 12.90
C VAL A 267 6.46 -10.44 11.75
N ASP A 268 5.13 -10.44 11.82
CA ASP A 268 4.30 -11.10 10.80
C ASP A 268 4.22 -10.24 9.53
N VAL A 269 5.06 -10.58 8.56
CA VAL A 269 5.18 -9.91 7.26
C VAL A 269 4.58 -10.80 6.18
N ARG A 270 3.64 -10.27 5.39
CA ARG A 270 2.90 -11.02 4.37
C ARG A 270 2.69 -10.25 3.08
N PRO A 271 2.44 -10.93 1.95
CA PRO A 271 1.84 -10.31 0.77
C PRO A 271 0.48 -9.65 1.13
N PHE A 272 0.16 -8.50 0.55
CA PHE A 272 -1.07 -7.78 0.89
C PHE A 272 -2.36 -8.54 0.59
N GLY A 273 -2.39 -9.39 -0.43
CA GLY A 273 -3.58 -10.19 -0.73
C GLY A 273 -3.97 -11.14 0.41
N ASP A 274 -3.05 -11.51 1.29
CA ASP A 274 -3.35 -12.32 2.48
C ASP A 274 -4.34 -11.62 3.41
N PHE A 275 -4.37 -10.27 3.42
CA PHE A 275 -5.35 -9.49 4.17
C PHE A 275 -6.79 -9.94 3.87
N PHE A 276 -7.11 -10.17 2.59
CA PHE A 276 -8.46 -10.58 2.18
C PHE A 276 -8.77 -12.02 2.56
N ALA A 277 -7.76 -12.90 2.58
CA ALA A 277 -7.91 -14.28 3.01
C ALA A 277 -8.15 -14.38 4.53
N GLU A 278 -7.52 -13.51 5.32
CA GLU A 278 -7.65 -13.51 6.78
C GLU A 278 -8.68 -12.50 7.32
N LEU A 279 -9.40 -11.81 6.44
CA LEU A 279 -10.31 -10.72 6.79
C LEU A 279 -11.28 -11.08 7.92
N LYS A 280 -11.92 -12.26 7.84
CA LYS A 280 -12.87 -12.74 8.85
C LYS A 280 -12.24 -12.81 10.24
N ARG A 281 -10.98 -13.22 10.35
CA ARG A 281 -10.22 -13.29 11.60
C ARG A 281 -9.79 -11.89 12.08
N LEU A 282 -9.51 -10.98 11.14
CA LEU A 282 -9.10 -9.62 11.47
C LEU A 282 -10.21 -8.77 12.07
N ILE A 283 -11.45 -9.00 11.61
CA ILE A 283 -12.63 -8.25 12.03
C ILE A 283 -13.47 -8.97 13.08
N ALA A 284 -13.05 -10.17 13.49
CA ALA A 284 -13.71 -10.93 14.55
C ALA A 284 -13.59 -10.18 15.90
N PRO A 285 -14.64 -10.27 16.75
CA PRO A 285 -14.58 -9.82 18.14
C PRO A 285 -13.42 -10.42 18.95
#